data_AF-A0A9P0HLC4-F1
#
_entry.id   AF-A0A9P0HLC4-F1
#
_cell.length_a   1.000
_cell.length_b   1.000
_cell.length_c   1.000
_cell.angle_alpha   90.00
_cell.angle_beta   90.00
_cell.angle_gamma   90.00
#
_symmetry.space_group_name_H-M   'P 1'
#
loop_
_entity.id
_entity.type
_entity.pdbx_description
1 polymer ?
#
loop_
_entity_poly.entity_id
_entity_poly.type
_entity_poly.pdbx_seq_one_letter_code
_entity_poly.pdbx_strand_id
1 'polypeptide(L)'
;MQTAVADSRSEGQECCWNGWDWGEPRRRAPPRQPSPTVLRRRRLAANARERRRMNGLNEAFDRLREVIPSIGQDHKLSKFETLQMAQSYIAALSELLERSGAR
;
A
#
# COMPACT_ATOMS: atom_id res chain seq x y z
N MET A 1 6.17 -50.48 -40.54
CA MET A 1 6.95 -51.21 -39.53
C MET A 1 6.40 -50.84 -38.17
N GLN A 2 5.77 -51.81 -37.50
CA GLN A 2 5.35 -51.72 -36.10
C GLN A 2 6.58 -51.98 -35.21
N THR A 3 6.70 -51.28 -34.08
CA THR A 3 7.34 -51.68 -32.80
C THR A 3 7.06 -50.55 -31.80
N ALA A 4 6.90 -50.70 -30.50
CA ALA A 4 6.38 -51.71 -29.58
C ALA A 4 6.12 -50.93 -28.25
N VAL A 5 5.16 -51.35 -27.43
CA VAL A 5 4.84 -50.75 -26.11
C VAL A 5 5.46 -51.59 -24.99
N ALA A 6 6.05 -50.94 -23.98
CA ALA A 6 6.14 -51.33 -22.55
C ALA A 6 7.09 -50.30 -21.86
N ASP A 7 6.71 -49.45 -20.92
CA ASP A 7 6.07 -49.57 -19.59
C ASP A 7 7.08 -49.63 -18.41
N SER A 8 6.91 -48.64 -17.53
CA SER A 8 7.03 -48.62 -16.07
C SER A 8 8.36 -48.75 -15.29
N ARG A 9 8.45 -47.79 -14.34
CA ARG A 9 9.06 -47.78 -12.98
C ARG A 9 10.57 -47.48 -12.89
N SER A 10 11.08 -46.74 -11.92
CA SER A 10 10.57 -45.95 -10.78
C SER A 10 11.79 -45.24 -10.15
N GLU A 11 11.54 -44.38 -9.18
CA GLU A 11 12.46 -43.92 -8.11
C GLU A 11 13.23 -42.61 -8.35
N GLY A 12 12.86 -41.62 -7.54
CA GLY A 12 13.45 -40.28 -7.50
C GLY A 12 12.47 -39.21 -7.05
N GLN A 13 11.63 -39.51 -6.06
CA GLN A 13 10.73 -38.55 -5.42
C GLN A 13 11.35 -38.16 -4.09
N GLU A 14 12.12 -37.06 -4.04
CA GLU A 14 12.50 -36.41 -2.78
C GLU A 14 12.43 -34.88 -2.89
N CYS A 15 11.30 -34.37 -2.40
CA CYS A 15 11.15 -33.25 -1.46
C CYS A 15 12.02 -31.98 -1.64
N CYS A 16 11.47 -30.97 -2.33
CA CYS A 16 11.83 -29.58 -2.09
C CYS A 16 10.59 -28.81 -1.59
N TRP A 17 10.62 -28.43 -0.32
CA TRP A 17 9.69 -27.50 0.29
C TRP A 17 9.80 -26.13 -0.42
N ASN A 18 8.64 -25.52 -0.70
CA ASN A 18 8.39 -24.16 -1.21
C ASN A 18 8.58 -23.96 -2.72
N GLY A 19 7.44 -23.86 -3.44
CA GLY A 19 7.30 -23.76 -4.89
C GLY A 19 7.87 -22.50 -5.56
N TRP A 20 9.18 -22.34 -5.48
CA TRP A 20 9.96 -21.46 -6.34
C TRP A 20 10.73 -22.36 -7.32
N ASP A 21 10.14 -22.59 -8.48
CA ASP A 21 10.75 -23.30 -9.60
C ASP A 21 11.96 -22.51 -10.12
N TRP A 22 13.17 -22.96 -9.78
CA TRP A 22 14.43 -22.49 -10.37
C TRP A 22 14.86 -23.38 -11.55
N GLY A 23 13.90 -23.86 -12.34
CA GLY A 23 14.17 -24.51 -13.62
C GLY A 23 14.94 -23.60 -14.58
N GLU A 24 15.78 -24.21 -15.41
CA GLU A 24 16.62 -23.60 -16.45
C GLU A 24 16.03 -22.35 -17.09
N PRO A 25 16.83 -21.31 -17.40
CA PRO A 25 16.36 -20.16 -18.13
C PRO A 25 15.97 -20.61 -19.55
N ARG A 26 14.71 -21.04 -19.74
CA ARG A 26 14.04 -20.99 -21.04
C ARG A 26 14.37 -19.61 -21.58
N ARG A 27 15.09 -19.52 -22.70
CA ARG A 27 15.49 -18.27 -23.35
C ARG A 27 14.23 -17.42 -23.56
N ARG A 28 13.85 -16.62 -22.56
CA ARG A 28 12.73 -15.69 -22.64
C ARG A 28 13.18 -14.68 -23.68
N ALA A 29 12.41 -14.59 -24.77
CA ALA A 29 12.61 -13.53 -25.75
C ALA A 29 12.77 -12.20 -24.98
N PRO A 30 13.72 -11.34 -25.39
CA PRO A 30 13.96 -10.08 -24.68
C PRO A 30 12.62 -9.35 -24.52
N PRO A 31 12.34 -8.75 -23.35
CA PRO A 31 11.07 -8.10 -23.10
C PRO A 31 10.84 -7.09 -24.21
N ARG A 32 9.84 -7.36 -25.06
CA ARG A 32 9.43 -6.42 -26.11
C ARG A 32 9.09 -5.12 -25.41
N GLN A 33 9.84 -4.07 -25.73
CA GLN A 33 9.61 -2.72 -25.21
C GLN A 33 8.13 -2.39 -25.43
N PRO A 34 7.34 -2.13 -24.36
CA PRO A 34 5.93 -1.84 -24.50
C PRO A 34 5.75 -0.57 -25.36
N SER A 35 4.76 -0.57 -26.24
CA SER A 35 4.52 0.58 -27.10
C SER A 35 4.27 1.85 -26.25
N PRO A 36 4.58 3.05 -26.79
CA PRO A 36 4.33 4.31 -26.09
C PRO A 36 2.89 4.45 -25.56
N THR A 37 1.90 3.91 -26.29
CA THR A 37 0.50 3.87 -25.89
C THR A 37 0.27 3.01 -24.65
N VAL A 38 0.89 1.82 -24.56
CA VAL A 38 0.79 0.95 -23.39
C VAL A 38 1.44 1.60 -22.17
N LEU A 39 2.63 2.20 -22.35
CA LEU A 39 3.30 2.95 -21.29
C LEU A 39 2.45 4.12 -20.79
N ARG A 40 1.82 4.88 -21.69
CA ARG A 40 0.91 5.97 -21.33
C ARG A 40 -0.27 5.47 -20.50
N ARG A 41 -0.92 4.37 -20.90
CA ARG A 41 -2.04 3.76 -20.13
C ARG A 41 -1.59 3.30 -18.75
N ARG A 42 -0.43 2.65 -18.64
CA ARG A 42 0.14 2.22 -17.35
C ARG A 42 0.38 3.40 -16.40
N ARG A 43 0.97 4.49 -16.92
CA ARG A 43 1.19 5.73 -16.16
C ARG A 43 -0.12 6.35 -15.69
N LEU A 44 -1.14 6.43 -16.56
CA LEU A 44 -2.45 6.96 -16.19
C LEU A 44 -3.11 6.12 -15.08
N ALA A 45 -3.06 4.79 -15.20
CA ALA A 45 -3.57 3.88 -14.17
C ALA A 45 -2.82 4.04 -12.84
N ALA A 46 -1.49 4.21 -12.87
CA ALA A 46 -0.69 4.48 -11.68
C ALA A 46 -1.08 5.81 -11.02
N ASN A 47 -1.19 6.89 -11.79
CA ASN A 47 -1.62 8.20 -11.26
C ASN A 47 -3.03 8.15 -10.68
N ALA A 48 -3.95 7.39 -11.27
CA ALA A 48 -5.29 7.21 -10.74
C ALA A 48 -5.30 6.44 -9.40
N ARG A 49 -4.38 5.48 -9.20
CA ARG A 49 -4.23 4.80 -7.91
C ARG A 49 -3.67 5.75 -6.86
N GLU A 50 -2.64 6.53 -7.19
CA GLU A 50 -2.04 7.47 -6.23
C GLU A 50 -3.02 8.57 -5.79
N ARG A 51 -3.83 9.09 -6.73
CA ARG A 51 -4.91 10.03 -6.36
C ARG A 51 -5.89 9.42 -5.36
N ARG A 52 -6.32 8.17 -5.56
CA ARG A 52 -7.20 7.47 -4.61
C ARG A 52 -6.56 7.29 -3.24
N ARG A 53 -5.28 6.90 -3.21
CA ARG A 53 -4.51 6.81 -1.96
C ARG A 53 -4.47 8.17 -1.24
N MET A 54 -4.16 9.24 -1.97
CA MET A 54 -4.05 10.59 -1.40
C MET A 54 -5.41 11.13 -0.92
N ASN A 55 -6.50 10.80 -1.62
CA ASN A 55 -7.85 11.16 -1.18
C ASN A 55 -8.17 10.54 0.19
N GLY A 56 -7.87 9.26 0.41
CA GLY A 56 -8.07 8.62 1.72
C GLY A 56 -7.23 9.26 2.83
N LEU A 57 -6.01 9.71 2.52
CA LEU A 57 -5.19 10.48 3.46
C LEU A 57 -5.83 11.84 3.77
N ASN A 58 -6.32 12.55 2.76
CA ASN A 58 -6.94 13.86 2.95
C ASN A 58 -8.26 13.75 3.74
N GLU A 59 -9.06 12.70 3.52
CA GLU A 59 -10.24 12.39 4.32
C GLU A 59 -9.89 12.16 5.80
N ALA A 60 -8.78 11.46 6.09
CA ALA A 60 -8.32 11.28 7.47
C ALA A 60 -7.90 12.62 8.11
N PHE A 61 -7.26 13.50 7.34
CA PHE A 61 -6.94 14.86 7.78
C PHE A 61 -8.19 15.71 8.04
N ASP A 62 -9.25 15.55 7.24
CA ASP A 62 -10.50 16.27 7.44
C ASP A 62 -11.22 15.81 8.70
N ARG A 63 -11.30 14.49 8.95
CA ARG A 63 -11.82 13.95 10.23
C ARG A 63 -11.02 14.43 11.44
N LEU A 64 -9.70 14.57 11.30
CA LEU A 64 -8.87 15.11 12.37
C LEU A 64 -9.20 16.59 12.65
N ARG A 65 -9.50 17.38 11.62
CA ARG A 65 -9.90 18.79 11.79
C ARG A 65 -11.24 18.94 12.52
N GLU A 66 -12.17 18.01 12.33
CA GLU A 66 -13.48 18.04 13.01
C GLU A 66 -13.38 17.98 14.54
N VAL A 67 -12.33 17.34 15.07
CA VAL A 67 -12.11 17.19 16.52
C VAL A 67 -11.11 18.19 17.09
N ILE A 68 -10.43 18.97 16.25
CA ILE A 68 -9.49 19.99 16.70
C ILE A 68 -10.24 21.29 17.00
N PRO A 69 -10.02 21.91 18.18
CA PRO A 69 -10.61 23.21 18.47
C PRO A 69 -10.09 24.27 17.50
N SER A 70 -11.00 24.95 16.79
CA SER A 70 -10.69 26.00 15.80
C SER A 70 -11.29 27.35 16.21
N ILE A 71 -10.47 28.41 16.15
CA ILE A 71 -10.90 29.80 16.36
C ILE A 71 -11.32 30.36 14.99
N GLY A 72 -12.56 30.09 14.60
CA GLY A 72 -13.13 30.48 13.31
C GLY A 72 -13.65 29.27 12.55
N GLN A 73 -14.97 29.10 12.51
CA GLN A 73 -15.62 27.91 11.92
C GLN A 73 -15.35 27.76 10.40
N ASP A 74 -14.92 28.83 9.72
CA ASP A 74 -14.72 28.83 8.26
C ASP A 74 -13.27 28.69 7.81
N HIS A 75 -12.29 28.68 8.72
CA HIS A 75 -10.87 28.57 8.34
C HIS A 75 -10.39 27.11 8.38
N LYS A 76 -10.11 26.53 7.20
CA LYS A 76 -9.51 25.20 7.10
C LYS A 76 -8.01 25.25 7.38
N LEU A 77 -7.59 24.72 8.52
CA LEU A 77 -6.18 24.59 8.91
C LEU A 77 -5.35 23.85 7.85
N SER A 78 -4.13 24.33 7.57
CA SER A 78 -3.16 23.62 6.73
C SER A 78 -2.78 22.26 7.34
N LYS A 79 -2.11 21.40 6.57
CA LYS A 79 -1.66 20.08 7.08
C LYS A 79 -0.73 20.22 8.28
N PHE A 80 0.20 21.18 8.22
CA PHE A 80 1.15 21.42 9.31
C PHE A 80 0.43 21.94 10.56
N GLU A 81 -0.42 22.96 10.42
CA GLU A 81 -1.18 23.50 11.54
C GLU A 81 -2.11 22.47 12.17
N THR A 82 -2.75 21.62 11.36
CA THR A 82 -3.60 20.51 11.85
C THR A 82 -2.79 19.58 12.77
N LEU A 83 -1.57 19.20 12.36
CA LEU A 83 -0.71 18.33 13.16
C LEU A 83 -0.19 19.01 14.43
N GLN A 84 0.13 20.31 14.34
CA GLN A 84 0.58 21.09 15.49
C GLN A 84 -0.54 21.23 16.54
N MET A 85 -1.73 21.61 16.09
CA MET A 85 -2.91 21.76 16.94
C MET A 85 -3.34 20.43 17.57
N ALA A 86 -3.28 19.33 16.82
CA ALA A 86 -3.58 18.00 17.37
C ALA A 86 -2.66 17.65 18.54
N GLN A 87 -1.34 17.86 18.39
CA GLN A 87 -0.36 17.58 19.45
C GLN A 87 -0.62 18.46 20.68
N SER A 88 -0.80 19.77 20.49
CA SER A 88 -1.11 20.70 21.58
C SER A 88 -2.43 20.34 22.28
N TYR A 89 -3.44 19.90 21.53
CA TYR A 89 -4.73 19.54 22.10
C TYR A 89 -4.67 18.25 22.93
N ILE A 90 -3.99 17.22 22.45
CA ILE A 90 -3.76 15.98 23.23
C ILE A 90 -3.02 16.30 24.54
N ALA A 91 -1.98 17.14 24.49
CA ALA A 91 -1.23 17.54 25.68
C ALA A 91 -2.12 18.29 26.70
N ALA A 92 -2.91 19.26 26.24
CA ALA A 92 -3.81 20.04 27.10
C ALA A 92 -4.89 19.16 27.76
N LEU A 93 -5.48 18.21 27.01
CA LEU A 93 -6.44 17.26 27.56
C LEU A 93 -5.81 16.34 28.61
N SER A 94 -4.56 15.90 28.37
CA SER A 94 -3.82 15.04 29.31
C SER A 94 -3.55 15.78 30.62
N GLU A 95 -3.06 17.03 30.55
CA GLU A 95 -2.83 17.87 31.72
C GLU A 95 -4.13 18.14 32.50
N LEU A 96 -5.23 18.41 31.80
CA LEU A 96 -6.53 18.65 32.43
C LEU A 96 -7.00 17.42 33.22
N LEU A 97 -6.82 16.21 32.67
CA LEU A 97 -7.17 14.96 33.34
C LEU A 97 -6.29 14.72 34.58
N GLU A 98 -4.97 14.92 34.49
CA GLU A 98 -4.05 14.79 35.61
C GLU A 98 -4.40 15.74 36.77
N ARG A 99 -4.69 17.01 36.44
CA ARG A 99 -5.11 18.02 37.44
C ARG A 99 -6.47 17.70 38.07
N SER A 100 -7.34 16.98 37.35
CA SER A 100 -8.66 16.59 37.83
C SER A 100 -8.63 15.31 38.68
N GLY A 101 -7.75 14.36 38.37
CA GLY A 101 -7.57 13.10 39.10
C GLY A 101 -6.64 13.18 40.31
N ALA A 102 -5.86 14.27 40.44
CA ALA A 102 -5.08 14.58 41.64
C ALA A 102 -5.92 15.21 42.78
N ARG A 103 -7.24 14.99 42.77
CA ARG A 103 -8.20 15.51 43.77
C ARG A 103 -8.94 14.38 44.46
#